data_AF-A0A432LHU7-F1
#
_entry.id   AF-A0A432LHU7-F1
#
_cell.length_a   1.000
_cell.length_b   1.000
_cell.length_c   1.000
_cell.angle_alpha   90.00
_cell.angle_beta   90.00
_cell.angle_gamma   90.00
#
_symmetry.space_group_name_H-M   'P 1'
#
loop_
_entity.id
_entity.type
_entity.pdbx_description
1 polymer ?
#
loop_
_entity_poly.entity_id
_entity_poly.type
_entity_poly.pdbx_seq_one_letter_code
_entity_poly.pdbx_strand_id
1 'polypeptide(L)'
;MQRLFVLFMMLSFVLVSKAQRHIVVVDFDTHIPIEGISVKVDTCRAVMTDHNGKADISELFETVSFSHLKYLSEKIKYEELTDTMFLVSRNMMLPEVVVTGVNPDLMKAMKKNHERMMLEPTSTSIFTFDFANIIDRRARRDRKHYRKAKKIIREWDLKM
;
A
#
# COMPACT_ATOMS: atom_id res chain seq x y z
N MET A 1 -45.38 -39.24 -20.83
CA MET A 1 -45.10 -38.70 -19.49
C MET A 1 -43.72 -39.05 -18.95
N GLN A 2 -43.30 -40.32 -18.93
CA GLN A 2 -41.97 -40.72 -18.41
C GLN A 2 -40.78 -40.04 -19.11
N ARG A 3 -40.80 -39.91 -20.44
CA ARG A 3 -39.72 -39.24 -21.19
C ARG A 3 -39.56 -37.75 -20.85
N LEU A 4 -40.66 -37.07 -20.52
CA LEU A 4 -40.65 -35.65 -20.13
C LEU A 4 -40.08 -35.47 -18.72
N PHE A 5 -40.37 -36.42 -17.83
CA PHE A 5 -39.87 -36.40 -16.45
C PHE A 5 -38.35 -36.62 -16.39
N VAL A 6 -37.83 -37.54 -17.21
CA VAL A 6 -36.37 -37.76 -17.33
C VAL A 6 -35.67 -36.52 -17.87
N LEU A 7 -36.27 -35.83 -18.85
CA LEU A 7 -35.72 -34.62 -19.43
C LEU A 7 -35.70 -33.46 -18.43
N PHE A 8 -36.75 -33.34 -17.60
CA PHE A 8 -36.82 -32.36 -16.52
C PHE A 8 -35.81 -32.64 -15.40
N MET A 9 -35.57 -33.92 -15.09
CA MET A 9 -34.58 -34.35 -14.09
C MET A 9 -33.13 -34.14 -14.56
N MET A 10 -32.87 -34.29 -15.86
CA MET A 10 -31.58 -33.93 -16.46
C MET A 10 -31.35 -32.42 -16.45
N LEU A 11 -32.39 -31.63 -16.75
CA LEU A 11 -32.31 -30.16 -16.77
C LEU A 11 -32.06 -29.57 -15.38
N SER A 12 -32.65 -30.14 -14.32
CA SER A 12 -32.39 -29.71 -12.94
C SER A 12 -30.97 -30.03 -12.47
N PHE A 13 -30.37 -31.12 -12.96
CA PHE A 13 -28.98 -31.46 -12.65
C PHE A 13 -27.99 -30.44 -13.22
N VAL A 14 -28.25 -29.93 -14.43
CA VAL A 14 -27.43 -28.89 -15.08
C VAL A 14 -27.46 -27.57 -14.31
N LEU A 15 -28.59 -27.22 -13.67
CA LEU A 15 -28.70 -26.01 -12.84
C LEU A 15 -27.93 -26.11 -11.51
N VAL A 16 -27.62 -27.32 -11.04
CA VAL A 16 -26.85 -27.55 -9.81
C VAL A 16 -25.34 -27.56 -10.07
N SER A 17 -24.92 -27.64 -11.34
CA SER A 17 -23.54 -27.42 -11.76
C SER A 17 -23.14 -25.97 -11.47
N LYS A 18 -22.77 -25.73 -10.22
CA LYS A 18 -22.16 -24.51 -9.71
C LYS A 18 -21.05 -24.11 -10.67
N ALA A 19 -21.13 -22.89 -11.18
CA ALA A 19 -20.07 -22.30 -11.97
C ALA A 19 -18.79 -22.22 -11.11
N GLN A 20 -17.78 -22.97 -11.51
CA GLN A 20 -16.45 -22.97 -10.93
C GLN A 20 -15.56 -22.15 -11.84
N ARG A 21 -14.81 -21.21 -11.27
CA ARG A 21 -13.83 -20.44 -12.03
C ARG A 21 -12.49 -21.14 -11.91
N HIS A 22 -11.80 -21.27 -13.04
CA HIS A 22 -10.47 -21.86 -13.10
C HIS A 22 -9.44 -20.75 -13.16
N ILE A 23 -8.43 -20.82 -12.31
CA ILE A 23 -7.29 -19.91 -12.33
C ILE A 23 -5.99 -20.68 -12.54
N VAL A 24 -5.04 -20.04 -13.20
CA VAL A 24 -3.68 -20.56 -13.37
C VAL A 24 -2.73 -19.64 -12.63
N VAL A 25 -1.92 -20.19 -11.73
CA VAL A 25 -0.91 -19.43 -11.01
C VAL A 25 0.47 -19.73 -11.59
N VAL A 26 1.18 -18.66 -11.89
CA VAL A 26 2.40 -18.67 -12.70
C VAL A 26 3.46 -17.81 -12.02
N ASP A 27 4.72 -18.19 -12.18
CA ASP A 27 5.86 -17.36 -11.76
C ASP A 27 5.96 -16.10 -12.62
N PHE A 28 6.17 -14.95 -11.98
CA PHE A 28 6.24 -13.67 -12.66
C PHE A 28 7.43 -13.60 -13.65
N ASP A 29 8.58 -14.16 -13.29
CA ASP A 29 9.79 -14.05 -14.13
C ASP A 29 9.83 -15.09 -15.25
N THR A 30 9.60 -16.36 -14.88
CA THR A 30 9.80 -17.48 -15.79
C THR A 30 8.55 -17.80 -16.60
N HIS A 31 7.39 -17.26 -16.21
CA HIS A 31 6.09 -17.61 -16.76
C HIS A 31 5.79 -19.13 -16.71
N ILE A 32 6.43 -19.85 -15.79
CA ILE A 32 6.22 -21.28 -15.57
C ILE A 32 5.10 -21.46 -14.53
N PRO A 33 4.15 -22.38 -14.75
CA PRO A 33 3.11 -22.67 -13.76
C PRO A 33 3.69 -23.21 -12.45
N ILE A 34 3.08 -22.84 -11.33
CA ILE A 34 3.58 -23.18 -10.00
C ILE A 34 2.64 -24.15 -9.29
N GLU A 35 3.16 -25.31 -8.92
CA GLU A 35 2.46 -26.33 -8.12
C GLU A 35 2.45 -26.00 -6.62
N GLY A 36 1.41 -26.42 -5.92
CA GLY A 36 1.35 -26.43 -4.45
C GLY A 36 1.11 -25.05 -3.81
N ILE A 37 0.56 -24.09 -4.56
CA ILE A 37 0.16 -22.79 -4.01
C ILE A 37 -1.16 -22.95 -3.26
N SER A 38 -1.18 -22.44 -2.04
CA SER A 38 -2.38 -22.38 -1.22
C SER A 38 -3.26 -21.21 -1.65
N VAL A 39 -4.33 -21.52 -2.38
CA VAL A 39 -5.39 -20.59 -2.78
C VAL A 39 -6.50 -20.64 -1.74
N LYS A 40 -6.68 -19.55 -1.00
CA LYS A 40 -7.73 -19.43 0.01
C LYS A 40 -8.69 -18.30 -0.37
N VAL A 41 -9.94 -18.68 -0.58
CA VAL A 41 -11.05 -17.77 -0.86
C VAL A 41 -11.71 -17.37 0.46
N ASP A 42 -11.75 -16.07 0.74
CA ASP A 42 -12.31 -15.47 1.97
C ASP A 42 -11.91 -16.22 3.26
N THR A 43 -12.88 -16.83 3.94
CA THR A 43 -12.68 -17.63 5.17
C THR A 43 -12.75 -19.13 4.95
N CYS A 44 -12.86 -19.57 3.69
CA CYS A 44 -12.99 -20.98 3.34
C CYS A 44 -11.67 -21.76 3.50
N ARG A 45 -11.77 -23.08 3.32
CA ARG A 45 -10.60 -23.95 3.26
C ARG A 45 -9.72 -23.60 2.08
N ALA A 46 -8.42 -23.71 2.25
CA ALA A 46 -7.47 -23.53 1.17
C ALA A 46 -7.50 -24.73 0.21
N VAL A 47 -7.38 -24.44 -1.08
CA VAL A 47 -7.19 -25.41 -2.16
C VAL A 47 -5.75 -25.27 -2.67
N MET A 48 -5.10 -26.37 -3.01
CA MET A 48 -3.74 -26.34 -3.57
C MET A 48 -3.78 -26.36 -5.09
N THR A 49 -2.85 -25.67 -5.74
CA THR A 49 -2.67 -25.76 -7.19
C THR A 49 -2.09 -27.11 -7.62
N ASP A 50 -2.55 -27.61 -8.77
CA ASP A 50 -2.04 -28.78 -9.49
C ASP A 50 -0.61 -28.55 -10.05
N HIS A 51 0.03 -29.59 -10.60
CA HIS A 51 1.30 -29.52 -11.35
C HIS A 51 1.27 -28.50 -12.50
N ASN A 52 0.09 -28.24 -13.08
CA ASN A 52 -0.10 -27.21 -14.10
C ASN A 52 -0.37 -25.81 -13.53
N GLY A 53 -0.22 -25.62 -12.21
CA GLY A 53 -0.55 -24.38 -11.53
C GLY A 53 -2.04 -24.04 -11.50
N LYS A 54 -2.92 -24.99 -11.83
CA LYS A 54 -4.37 -24.79 -11.89
C LYS A 54 -5.01 -24.96 -10.53
N ALA A 55 -5.96 -24.09 -10.20
CA ALA A 55 -6.85 -24.25 -9.06
C ALA A 55 -8.28 -23.85 -9.41
N ASP A 56 -9.22 -24.59 -8.85
CA ASP A 56 -10.65 -24.35 -9.01
C ASP A 56 -11.13 -23.53 -7.81
N ILE A 57 -11.70 -22.36 -8.09
CA ILE A 57 -12.25 -21.46 -7.09
C ILE A 57 -13.75 -21.27 -7.31
N SER A 58 -14.45 -20.91 -6.23
CA SER A 58 -15.85 -20.47 -6.33
C SER A 58 -15.92 -19.24 -7.21
N GLU A 59 -16.95 -19.12 -8.05
CA GLU A 59 -17.13 -17.94 -8.93
C GLU A 59 -17.56 -16.70 -8.13
N LEU A 60 -18.20 -16.87 -6.97
CA LEU A 60 -18.61 -15.79 -6.08
C LEU A 60 -17.70 -15.75 -4.84
N PHE A 61 -16.89 -14.70 -4.71
CA PHE A 61 -16.08 -14.39 -3.54
C PHE A 61 -15.76 -12.90 -3.48
N GLU A 62 -15.33 -12.40 -2.31
CA GLU A 62 -14.90 -11.00 -2.16
C GLU A 62 -13.39 -10.89 -2.38
N THR A 63 -12.62 -11.76 -1.72
CA THR A 63 -11.17 -11.77 -1.78
C THR A 63 -10.59 -13.18 -1.91
N VAL A 64 -9.51 -13.29 -2.67
CA VAL A 64 -8.70 -14.51 -2.77
C VAL A 64 -7.29 -14.21 -2.29
N SER A 65 -6.71 -15.15 -1.55
CA SER A 65 -5.36 -15.06 -1.04
C SER A 65 -4.51 -16.22 -1.55
N PHE A 66 -3.35 -15.88 -2.08
CA PHE A 66 -2.36 -16.81 -2.60
C PHE A 66 -1.19 -16.86 -1.63
N SER A 67 -0.76 -18.05 -1.23
CA SER A 67 0.36 -18.20 -0.31
C SER A 67 1.20 -19.42 -0.66
N HIS A 68 2.52 -19.22 -0.58
CA HIS A 68 3.52 -20.26 -0.79
C HIS A 68 4.81 -19.86 -0.07
N LEU A 69 5.65 -20.84 0.29
CA LEU A 69 6.89 -20.57 1.03
C LEU A 69 7.90 -19.75 0.22
N LYS A 70 8.04 -20.07 -1.07
CA LYS A 70 9.03 -19.47 -1.99
C LYS A 70 8.55 -18.18 -2.67
N TYR A 71 7.26 -17.87 -2.61
CA TYR A 71 6.67 -16.70 -3.26
C TYR A 71 6.14 -15.71 -2.24
N LEU A 72 5.90 -14.48 -2.68
CA LEU A 72 5.20 -13.47 -1.92
C LEU A 72 3.72 -13.82 -1.83
N SER A 73 3.14 -13.65 -0.65
CA SER A 73 1.72 -13.86 -0.45
C SER A 73 0.96 -12.64 -0.95
N GLU A 74 0.00 -12.85 -1.84
CA GLU A 74 -0.83 -11.78 -2.41
C GLU A 74 -2.30 -11.99 -2.08
N LYS A 75 -3.02 -10.89 -1.89
CA LYS A 75 -4.46 -10.89 -1.63
C LYS A 75 -5.13 -9.95 -2.62
N ILE A 76 -6.04 -10.50 -3.42
CA ILE A 76 -6.68 -9.81 -4.54
C ILE A 76 -8.19 -9.83 -4.36
N LYS A 77 -8.85 -8.75 -4.78
CA LYS A 77 -10.32 -8.66 -4.82
C LYS A 77 -10.87 -9.30 -6.09
N TYR A 78 -12.11 -9.75 -6.04
CA TYR A 78 -12.79 -10.33 -7.20
C TYR A 78 -12.69 -9.48 -8.49
N GLU A 79 -12.82 -8.16 -8.38
CA GLU A 79 -12.80 -7.22 -9.50
C GLU A 79 -11.44 -7.15 -10.22
N GLU A 80 -10.35 -7.43 -9.50
CA GLU A 80 -8.98 -7.38 -10.00
C GLU A 80 -8.47 -8.75 -10.45
N LEU A 81 -9.21 -9.82 -10.14
CA LEU A 81 -8.79 -11.18 -10.44
C LEU A 81 -8.93 -11.49 -11.93
N THR A 82 -7.79 -11.79 -12.56
CA THR A 82 -7.70 -12.32 -13.91
C THR A 82 -7.58 -13.85 -13.90
N ASP A 83 -7.71 -14.49 -15.06
CA ASP A 83 -7.62 -15.96 -15.15
C ASP A 83 -6.19 -16.48 -14.91
N THR A 84 -5.19 -15.61 -15.03
CA THR A 84 -3.78 -15.92 -14.79
C THR A 84 -3.22 -15.03 -13.69
N MET A 85 -2.82 -15.64 -12.59
CA MET A 85 -2.20 -14.96 -11.45
C MET A 85 -0.69 -15.08 -11.53
N PHE A 86 0.03 -13.96 -11.42
CA PHE A 86 1.49 -13.96 -11.36
C PHE A 86 1.95 -13.79 -9.92
N LEU A 87 2.84 -14.67 -9.44
CA LEU A 87 3.45 -14.53 -8.13
C LEU A 87 4.93 -14.18 -8.25
N VAL A 88 5.36 -13.23 -7.44
CA VAL A 88 6.77 -12.80 -7.37
C VAL A 88 7.53 -13.68 -6.39
N SER A 89 8.72 -14.15 -6.79
CA SER A 89 9.61 -14.93 -5.94
C SER A 89 10.11 -14.10 -4.75
N ARG A 90 10.09 -14.68 -3.55
CA ARG A 90 10.56 -14.01 -2.33
C ARG A 90 12.04 -13.64 -2.40
N ASN A 91 12.83 -14.40 -3.16
CA ASN A 91 14.27 -14.21 -3.30
C ASN A 91 14.62 -12.91 -4.05
N MET A 92 13.66 -12.29 -4.73
CA MET A 92 13.84 -11.05 -5.47
C MET A 92 13.67 -9.77 -4.64
N MET A 93 13.41 -9.88 -3.33
CA MET A 93 13.39 -8.68 -2.48
C MET A 93 14.80 -8.08 -2.38
N LEU A 94 15.06 -7.08 -3.22
CA LEU A 94 16.17 -6.16 -3.01
C LEU A 94 15.88 -5.32 -1.75
N PRO A 95 16.86 -5.11 -0.87
CA PRO A 95 16.68 -4.20 0.25
C PRO A 95 16.43 -2.78 -0.27
N GLU A 96 15.43 -2.10 0.30
CA GLU A 96 15.15 -0.70 -0.02
C GLU A 96 16.39 0.15 0.25
N VAL A 97 16.92 0.80 -0.79
CA VAL A 97 18.06 1.72 -0.66
C VAL A 97 17.51 3.14 -0.51
N VAL A 98 17.47 3.63 0.72
CA VAL A 98 17.17 5.05 0.99
C VAL A 98 18.42 5.87 0.75
N VAL A 99 18.49 6.56 -0.40
CA VAL A 99 19.56 7.52 -0.68
C VAL A 99 19.29 8.81 0.10
N THR A 100 19.85 8.90 1.31
CA THR A 100 19.83 10.15 2.08
C THR A 100 20.93 11.09 1.57
N GLY A 101 20.54 12.02 0.70
CA GLY A 101 21.41 13.13 0.31
C GLY A 101 21.52 14.17 1.44
N VAL A 102 22.53 14.05 2.30
CA VAL A 102 22.92 15.19 3.16
C VAL A 102 23.66 16.17 2.27
N ASN A 103 22.99 17.24 1.82
CA ASN A 103 23.67 18.35 1.13
C ASN A 103 24.48 19.14 2.16
N PRO A 104 25.82 18.96 2.24
CA PRO A 104 26.64 19.60 3.26
C PRO A 104 26.62 21.13 3.12
N ASP A 105 26.43 21.63 1.90
CA ASP A 105 26.37 23.05 1.59
C ASP A 105 25.07 23.70 2.09
N LEU A 106 23.94 22.98 2.03
CA LEU A 106 22.68 23.44 2.60
C LEU A 106 22.77 23.51 4.13
N MET A 107 23.37 22.49 4.77
CA MET A 107 23.59 22.48 6.21
C MET A 107 24.54 23.60 6.66
N LYS A 108 25.64 23.84 5.93
CA LYS A 108 26.54 24.96 6.19
C LYS A 108 25.86 26.31 5.99
N ALA A 109 25.02 26.46 4.95
CA ALA A 109 24.25 27.67 4.72
C ALA A 109 23.20 27.92 5.82
N MET A 110 22.48 26.89 6.27
CA MET A 110 21.56 26.98 7.40
C MET A 110 22.28 27.29 8.70
N LYS A 111 23.41 26.64 8.99
CA LYS A 111 24.23 26.90 10.18
C LYS A 111 24.74 28.34 10.19
N LYS A 112 25.26 28.82 9.06
CA LYS A 112 25.72 30.22 8.91
C LYS A 112 24.59 31.22 9.06
N ASN A 113 23.39 30.93 8.56
CA ASN A 113 22.21 31.77 8.75
C ASN A 113 21.71 31.75 10.20
N HIS A 114 21.76 30.60 10.87
CA HIS A 114 21.39 30.46 12.28
C HIS A 114 22.36 31.20 13.20
N GLU A 115 23.67 31.07 12.95
CA GLU A 115 24.70 31.84 13.66
C GLU A 115 24.51 33.35 13.45
N ARG A 116 24.17 33.80 12.23
CA ARG A 116 23.82 35.21 11.99
C ARG A 116 22.58 35.66 12.75
N MET A 117 21.55 34.82 12.84
CA MET A 117 20.34 35.10 13.64
C MET A 117 20.62 35.11 15.16
N MET A 118 21.61 34.35 15.64
CA MET A 118 22.03 34.37 17.05
C MET A 118 23.01 35.49 17.38
N LEU A 119 23.78 35.97 16.40
CA LEU A 119 24.73 37.07 16.53
C LEU A 119 24.11 38.44 16.31
N GLU A 120 22.91 38.53 15.72
CA GLU A 120 22.13 39.76 15.77
C GLU A 120 21.74 40.03 17.23
N PRO A 121 22.27 41.09 17.86
CA PRO A 121 21.91 41.41 19.22
C PRO A 121 20.43 41.79 19.20
N THR A 122 19.59 41.00 19.86
CA THR A 122 18.35 41.55 20.38
C THR A 122 18.80 42.51 21.46
N SER A 123 19.01 43.78 21.10
CA SER A 123 19.56 44.79 21.99
C SER A 123 18.56 45.09 23.11
N THR A 124 18.53 44.25 24.14
CA THR A 124 17.88 44.56 25.41
C THR A 124 18.81 45.47 26.19
N SER A 125 18.92 46.72 25.73
CA SER A 125 19.34 47.84 26.57
C SER A 125 18.21 48.10 27.56
N ILE A 126 18.51 48.03 28.85
CA ILE A 126 17.56 48.07 29.98
C ILE A 126 16.87 49.44 30.13
N PHE A 127 17.15 50.43 29.27
CA PHE A 127 16.54 51.77 29.32
C PHE A 127 16.02 52.33 27.99
N THR A 128 15.72 51.50 26.98
CA THR A 128 15.12 51.98 25.72
C THR A 128 13.89 51.18 25.36
N PHE A 129 12.72 51.84 25.34
CA PHE A 129 11.46 51.27 24.88
C PHE A 129 11.61 50.63 23.49
N ASP A 130 11.39 49.32 23.41
CA ASP A 130 11.52 48.51 22.20
C ASP A 130 10.30 48.71 21.26
N PHE A 131 10.18 49.90 20.69
CA PHE A 131 9.14 50.23 19.72
C PHE A 131 9.40 49.61 18.33
N ALA A 132 10.67 49.28 18.01
CA ALA A 132 11.05 48.72 16.72
C ALA A 132 10.54 47.28 16.53
N ASN A 133 10.67 46.42 17.54
CA ASN A 133 10.15 45.05 17.47
C ASN A 133 8.61 45.00 17.53
N ILE A 134 7.97 46.00 18.15
CA ILE A 134 6.50 46.13 18.18
C ILE A 134 5.95 46.55 16.82
N ILE A 135 6.65 47.38 16.04
CA ILE A 135 6.14 47.92 14.76
C ILE A 135 6.34 46.94 13.58
N ASP A 136 7.16 45.91 13.71
CA ASP A 136 7.36 44.95 12.62
C ASP A 136 6.11 44.09 12.34
N ARG A 137 5.34 44.55 11.35
CA ARG A 137 4.11 43.91 10.85
C ARG A 137 4.41 42.62 10.09
N ARG A 138 5.63 42.44 9.57
CA ARG A 138 6.02 41.26 8.79
C ARG A 138 6.31 40.09 9.72
N ALA A 139 7.13 40.28 10.77
CA ALA A 139 7.39 39.26 11.78
C ALA A 139 6.11 38.72 12.44
N ARG A 140 5.12 39.59 12.70
CA ARG A 140 3.81 39.18 13.25
C ARG A 140 2.98 38.34 12.29
N ARG A 141 3.08 38.59 10.99
CA ARG A 141 2.43 37.78 9.94
C ARG A 141 3.06 36.39 9.88
N ASP A 142 4.38 36.33 9.88
CA ASP A 142 5.13 35.07 9.73
C ASP A 142 4.91 34.15 10.93
N ARG A 143 4.85 34.70 12.15
CA ARG A 143 4.46 33.94 13.35
C ARG A 143 3.06 33.34 13.25
N LYS A 144 2.11 34.01 12.57
CA LYS A 144 0.75 33.46 12.36
C LYS A 144 0.77 32.32 11.34
N HIS A 145 1.52 32.45 10.24
CA HIS A 145 1.66 31.38 9.25
C HIS A 145 2.35 30.15 9.83
N TYR A 146 3.43 30.34 10.60
CA TYR A 146 4.12 29.26 11.29
C TYR A 146 3.20 28.48 12.24
N ARG A 147 2.37 29.19 13.02
CA ARG A 147 1.38 28.54 13.90
C ARG A 147 0.34 27.73 13.12
N LYS A 148 -0.10 28.18 11.95
CA LYS A 148 -1.04 27.44 11.09
C LYS A 148 -0.37 26.18 10.52
N ALA A 149 0.83 26.31 9.96
CA ALA A 149 1.60 25.17 9.45
C ALA A 149 1.84 24.10 10.53
N LYS A 150 2.21 24.52 11.75
CA LYS A 150 2.41 23.61 12.89
C LYS A 150 1.13 22.89 13.32
N LYS A 151 -0.04 23.53 13.20
CA LYS A 151 -1.33 22.87 13.46
C LYS A 151 -1.65 21.81 12.42
N ILE A 152 -1.47 22.15 11.13
CA ILE A 152 -1.69 21.21 10.02
C ILE A 152 -0.78 19.99 10.18
N ILE A 153 0.51 20.18 10.42
CA ILE A 153 1.45 19.06 10.64
C ILE A 153 0.99 18.17 11.80
N ARG A 154 0.58 18.76 12.92
CA ARG A 154 0.07 18.01 14.08
C ARG A 154 -1.24 17.27 13.78
N GLU A 155 -2.12 17.85 12.97
CA GLU A 155 -3.35 17.17 12.54
C GLU A 155 -3.07 15.97 11.62
N TRP A 156 -2.04 16.07 10.78
CA TRP A 156 -1.60 14.97 9.92
C TRP A 156 -0.97 13.84 10.74
N ASP A 157 -0.12 14.16 11.72
CA ASP A 157 0.47 13.17 12.64
C ASP A 157 -0.57 12.41 13.47
N LEU A 158 -1.74 13.02 13.74
CA LEU A 158 -2.85 12.39 14.48
C LEU A 158 -3.78 11.57 13.58
N LYS A 159 -3.69 11.72 12.26
CA LYS A 159 -4.49 11.00 11.27
C LYS A 159 -3.78 9.77 10.70
N MET A 160 -2.47 9.67 10.92
CA MET A 160 -1.64 8.51 10.65
C MET A 160 -1.71 7.54 11.82
#